data_AF-A0A060C9G9-F1
#
_entry.id   AF-A0A060C9G9-F1
#
_cell.length_a   1.000
_cell.length_b   1.000
_cell.length_c   1.000
_cell.angle_alpha   90.00
_cell.angle_beta   90.00
_cell.angle_gamma   90.00
#
_symmetry.space_group_name_H-M   'P 1'
#
loop_
_entity.id
_entity.type
_entity.pdbx_description
1 polymer ?
#
loop_
_entity_poly.entity_id
_entity_poly.type
_entity_poly.pdbx_seq_one_letter_code
_entity_poly.pdbx_strand_id
1 'polypeptide(L)'
;MTAFRQSTDVTREAVSLRQALFLATGGGITIAGTWLLASIYRSGGITVLEGLLLALFVVLFGQIAFGFAIALWGFLVRLRGERFEILRTLDGRKSSQPPGSTALVMPVYNEDPARIFQGLETCSSPCA
;
A
#
# COMPACT_ATOMS: atom_id res chain seq x y z
N MET A 1 -13.52 13.37 28.89
CA MET A 1 -14.00 13.13 27.52
C MET A 1 -13.40 14.21 26.63
N THR A 2 -12.15 14.03 26.16
CA THR A 2 -11.44 14.78 25.08
C THR A 2 -9.93 14.60 25.28
N ALA A 3 -9.31 13.67 24.54
CA ALA A 3 -7.88 13.70 24.17
C ALA A 3 -7.57 12.47 23.30
N PHE A 4 -8.22 12.36 22.13
CA PHE A 4 -7.90 11.32 21.13
C PHE A 4 -7.53 11.97 19.80
N ARG A 5 -6.62 12.97 19.83
CA ARG A 5 -6.18 13.65 18.61
C ARG A 5 -4.79 14.26 18.75
N GLN A 6 -3.75 13.42 18.81
CA GLN A 6 -2.38 13.93 18.78
C GLN A 6 -1.31 13.03 18.13
N SER A 7 -1.68 12.09 17.26
CA SER A 7 -0.71 11.20 16.57
C SER A 7 -0.43 11.53 15.10
N THR A 8 -0.84 12.69 14.59
CA THR A 8 -0.65 13.07 13.17
C THR A 8 0.70 13.74 12.85
N ASP A 9 1.67 13.67 13.75
CA ASP A 9 3.07 14.04 13.50
C ASP A 9 3.93 12.83 13.10
N VAL A 10 3.30 11.78 12.56
CA VAL A 10 4.03 10.90 11.63
C VAL A 10 4.37 11.78 10.44
N THR A 11 5.59 12.32 10.48
CA THR A 11 6.17 13.33 9.59
C THR A 11 5.53 13.32 8.21
N ARG A 12 4.61 14.28 7.97
CA ARG A 12 3.91 14.43 6.68
C ARG A 12 4.90 14.45 5.51
N GLU A 13 6.09 14.99 5.75
CA GLU A 13 7.21 15.01 4.82
C GLU A 13 7.75 13.61 4.47
N ALA A 14 7.83 12.69 5.43
CA ALA A 14 8.25 11.32 5.17
C ALA A 14 7.19 10.55 4.38
N VAL A 15 5.91 10.80 4.64
CA VAL A 15 4.81 10.20 3.88
C VAL A 15 4.79 10.74 2.45
N SER A 16 4.90 12.07 2.27
CA SER A 16 4.93 12.68 0.95
C SER A 16 6.17 12.27 0.15
N LEU A 17 7.33 12.12 0.78
CA LEU A 17 8.54 11.64 0.12
C LEU A 17 8.39 10.19 -0.37
N ARG A 18 7.84 9.29 0.46
CA ARG A 18 7.59 7.90 0.06
C ARG A 18 6.60 7.81 -1.10
N GLN A 19 5.51 8.59 -1.04
CA GLN A 19 4.53 8.66 -2.12
C GLN A 19 5.13 9.25 -3.40
N ALA A 20 5.94 10.31 -3.29
CA ALA A 20 6.63 10.90 -4.43
C ALA A 20 7.62 9.93 -5.07
N LEU A 21 8.38 9.18 -4.27
CA LEU A 21 9.31 8.16 -4.78
C LEU A 21 8.57 7.05 -5.52
N PHE A 22 7.44 6.58 -4.98
CA PHE A 22 6.58 5.59 -5.64
C PHE A 22 6.02 6.12 -6.98
N LEU A 23 5.44 7.32 -6.97
CA LEU A 23 4.89 7.94 -8.17
C LEU A 23 5.99 8.24 -9.21
N ALA A 24 7.17 8.68 -8.76
CA ALA A 24 8.31 8.96 -9.62
C ALA A 24 8.86 7.69 -10.28
N THR A 25 8.86 6.55 -9.59
CA THR A 25 9.31 5.28 -10.20
C THR A 25 8.31 4.77 -11.24
N GLY A 26 7.03 4.63 -10.88
CA GLY A 26 6.01 4.16 -11.83
C GLY A 26 5.82 5.12 -13.02
N GLY A 27 5.70 6.42 -12.72
CA GLY A 27 5.59 7.47 -13.73
C GLY A 27 6.85 7.59 -14.58
N GLY A 28 8.04 7.55 -13.97
CA GLY A 28 9.32 7.64 -14.68
C GLY A 28 9.53 6.47 -15.65
N ILE A 29 9.23 5.24 -15.24
CA ILE A 29 9.29 4.06 -16.13
C ILE A 29 8.30 4.25 -17.29
N THR A 30 7.07 4.66 -17.01
CA THR A 30 6.03 4.88 -18.03
C THR A 30 6.43 5.96 -19.02
N ILE A 31 6.94 7.09 -18.55
CA ILE A 31 7.42 8.20 -19.38
C ILE A 31 8.60 7.74 -20.23
N ALA A 32 9.58 7.06 -19.65
CA ALA A 32 10.75 6.54 -20.38
C ALA A 32 10.34 5.55 -21.48
N GLY A 33 9.46 4.59 -21.16
CA GLY A 33 8.94 3.62 -22.14
C GLY A 33 8.16 4.30 -23.27
N THR A 34 7.30 5.27 -22.92
CA THR A 34 6.51 6.03 -23.90
C THR A 34 7.41 6.87 -24.80
N TRP A 35 8.45 7.49 -24.24
CA TRP A 35 9.43 8.28 -24.97
C TRP A 35 10.24 7.41 -25.94
N LEU A 36 10.66 6.22 -25.51
CA LEU A 36 11.35 5.26 -26.37
C LEU A 36 10.48 4.86 -27.56
N LEU A 37 9.22 4.50 -27.29
CA LEU A 37 8.27 4.13 -28.34
C LEU A 37 7.99 5.30 -29.30
N ALA A 38 7.80 6.51 -28.76
CA ALA A 38 7.64 7.72 -29.56
C ALA A 38 8.88 8.07 -30.40
N SER A 39 10.08 7.72 -29.94
CA SER A 39 11.32 7.94 -30.68
C SER A 39 11.40 7.06 -31.93
N ILE A 40 10.86 5.83 -31.85
CA ILE A 40 10.81 4.89 -32.97
C ILE A 40 9.89 5.42 -34.07
N TYR A 41 8.67 5.84 -33.68
CA TYR A 41 7.67 6.35 -34.64
C TYR A 41 8.05 7.70 -35.28
N ARG A 42 8.89 8.52 -34.64
CA ARG A 42 9.38 9.78 -35.22
C ARG A 42 10.12 9.61 -36.54
N SER A 43 10.70 8.44 -36.80
CA SER A 43 11.42 8.18 -38.06
C SER A 43 10.51 8.03 -39.27
N GLY A 44 9.23 7.65 -39.08
CA GLY A 44 8.22 7.50 -40.14
C GLY A 44 7.20 8.65 -40.24
N GLY A 45 7.16 9.55 -39.25
CA GLY A 45 6.17 10.62 -39.11
C GLY A 45 4.93 10.16 -38.35
N ILE A 46 4.39 10.99 -37.44
CA ILE A 46 3.29 10.59 -36.54
C ILE A 46 1.96 10.56 -37.30
N THR A 47 1.45 9.35 -37.53
CA THR A 47 0.11 9.10 -38.09
C THR A 47 -0.95 8.97 -36.99
N VAL A 48 -2.24 9.12 -37.35
CA VAL A 48 -3.37 8.95 -36.40
C VAL A 48 -3.35 7.57 -35.74
N LEU A 49 -2.97 6.53 -36.49
CA LEU A 49 -2.87 5.17 -35.99
C LEU A 49 -1.78 5.04 -34.91
N GLU A 50 -0.60 5.62 -35.14
CA GLU A 50 0.47 5.61 -34.13
C GLU A 50 0.09 6.36 -32.86
N GLY A 51 -0.64 7.47 -32.98
CA GLY A 51 -1.20 8.17 -31.82
C GLY A 51 -2.11 7.27 -30.98
N LEU A 52 -2.94 6.46 -31.64
CA LEU A 52 -3.84 5.51 -30.98
C LEU A 52 -3.08 4.35 -30.33
N LEU A 53 -2.05 3.82 -30.99
CA LEU A 53 -1.14 2.82 -30.40
C LEU A 53 -0.39 3.39 -29.19
N LEU A 54 0.11 4.63 -29.26
CA LEU A 54 0.78 5.31 -28.16
C LEU A 54 -0.14 5.47 -26.94
N ALA A 55 -1.39 5.89 -27.16
CA ALA A 55 -2.37 6.01 -26.09
C ALA A 55 -2.65 4.65 -25.43
N LEU A 56 -2.87 3.61 -26.24
CA LEU A 56 -3.11 2.26 -25.74
C LEU A 56 -1.89 1.71 -24.98
N PHE A 57 -0.69 1.97 -25.50
CA PHE A 57 0.57 1.61 -24.85
C PHE A 57 0.69 2.28 -23.48
N VAL A 58 0.44 3.59 -23.37
CA VAL A 58 0.54 4.32 -22.08
C VAL A 58 -0.39 3.70 -21.03
N VAL A 59 -1.62 3.32 -21.41
CA VAL A 59 -2.58 2.70 -20.48
C VAL A 59 -2.10 1.31 -20.04
N LEU A 60 -1.77 0.45 -20.99
CA LEU A 60 -1.35 -0.94 -20.72
C LEU A 60 -0.02 -0.98 -19.97
N PHE A 61 0.99 -0.29 -20.49
CA PHE A 61 2.32 -0.24 -19.92
C PHE A 61 2.33 0.48 -18.57
N GLY A 62 1.55 1.56 -18.44
CA GLY A 62 1.39 2.29 -17.19
C GLY A 62 0.90 1.37 -16.07
N GLN A 63 -0.15 0.56 -16.31
CA GLN A 63 -0.62 -0.41 -15.31
C GLN A 63 0.47 -1.38 -14.87
N ILE A 64 1.25 -1.91 -15.82
CA ILE A 64 2.35 -2.84 -15.52
C ILE A 64 3.46 -2.13 -14.74
N ALA A 65 3.83 -0.90 -15.12
CA ALA A 65 4.85 -0.12 -14.44
C ALA A 65 4.45 0.22 -13.00
N PHE A 66 3.17 0.53 -12.75
CA PHE A 66 2.66 0.72 -11.39
C PHE A 66 2.66 -0.58 -10.58
N GLY A 67 2.23 -1.70 -11.16
CA GLY A 67 2.32 -3.01 -10.51
C GLY A 67 3.75 -3.38 -10.13
N PHE A 68 4.70 -3.16 -11.05
CA PHE A 68 6.13 -3.33 -10.80
C PHE A 68 6.63 -2.41 -9.67
N ALA A 69 6.23 -1.13 -9.65
CA ALA A 69 6.63 -0.20 -8.60
C ALA A 69 6.12 -0.64 -7.22
N ILE A 70 4.87 -1.14 -7.12
CA ILE A 70 4.31 -1.66 -5.86
C ILE A 70 5.15 -2.84 -5.36
N ALA A 71 5.42 -3.81 -6.24
CA ALA A 71 6.21 -4.99 -5.90
C ALA A 71 7.65 -4.64 -5.51
N LEU A 72 8.30 -3.75 -6.26
CA LEU A 72 9.67 -3.32 -6.02
C LEU A 72 9.80 -2.61 -4.67
N TRP A 73 8.95 -1.62 -4.39
CA TRP A 73 8.98 -0.91 -3.11
C TRP A 73 8.61 -1.83 -1.95
N GLY A 74 7.60 -2.69 -2.10
CA GLY A 74 7.25 -3.69 -1.09
C GLY A 74 8.41 -4.64 -0.78
N PHE A 75 9.13 -5.11 -1.81
CA PHE A 75 10.31 -5.95 -1.66
C PHE A 75 11.47 -5.23 -0.98
N LEU A 76 11.77 -3.98 -1.38
CA LEU A 76 12.84 -3.18 -0.78
C LEU A 76 12.57 -2.86 0.69
N VAL A 77 11.33 -2.52 1.03
CA VAL A 77 10.86 -2.32 2.42
C VAL A 77 11.06 -3.61 3.22
N ARG A 78 10.67 -4.76 2.65
CA ARG A 78 10.83 -6.07 3.30
C ARG A 78 12.29 -6.48 3.53
N LEU A 79 13.20 -6.14 2.61
CA LEU A 79 14.63 -6.40 2.75
C LEU A 79 15.31 -5.50 3.78
N ARG A 80 14.94 -4.21 3.81
CA ARG A 80 15.56 -3.23 4.71
C ARG A 80 15.12 -3.38 6.16
N GLY A 81 14.05 -4.13 6.43
CA GLY A 81 13.49 -4.32 7.77
C GLY A 81 12.93 -3.00 8.30
N GLU A 82 11.65 -2.73 8.06
CA GLU A 82 11.09 -1.46 8.48
C GLU A 82 10.97 -1.32 10.00
N ARG A 83 11.42 -0.17 10.51
CA ARG A 83 11.37 0.19 11.94
C ARG A 83 9.93 0.28 12.48
N PHE A 84 8.94 0.40 11.60
CA PHE A 84 7.51 0.45 11.91
C PHE A 84 6.77 -0.87 11.60
N GLU A 85 7.47 -1.99 11.41
CA GLU A 85 6.80 -3.29 11.39
C GLU A 85 6.11 -3.52 12.74
N ILE A 86 4.77 -3.62 12.70
CA ILE A 86 3.92 -3.90 13.87
C ILE A 86 4.36 -5.20 14.56
N LEU A 87 4.84 -6.16 13.77
CA LEU A 87 5.40 -7.44 14.25
C LEU A 87 6.64 -7.28 15.13
N ARG A 88 7.39 -6.18 15.00
CA ARG A 88 8.58 -5.92 15.82
C ARG A 88 8.23 -5.26 17.17
N THR A 89 7.08 -4.60 17.26
CA THR A 89 6.51 -4.09 18.53
C THR A 89 5.70 -5.13 19.28
N LEU A 90 5.27 -6.19 18.60
CA LEU A 90 4.72 -7.39 19.22
C LEU A 90 5.88 -8.23 19.74
N ASP A 91 6.43 -7.82 20.88
CA ASP A 91 7.38 -8.66 21.60
C ASP A 91 6.67 -10.00 21.86
N GLY A 92 7.14 -11.09 21.26
CA GLY A 92 6.59 -12.45 21.45
C GLY A 92 6.75 -12.98 22.88
N ARG A 93 7.25 -12.14 23.79
CA ARG A 93 7.26 -12.39 25.22
C ARG A 93 5.83 -12.21 25.70
N LYS A 94 5.18 -13.32 26.08
CA LYS A 94 3.98 -13.30 26.93
C LYS A 94 4.23 -12.26 28.02
N SER A 95 3.51 -11.15 27.95
CA SER A 95 3.50 -10.15 28.99
C SER A 95 3.29 -10.87 30.32
N SER A 96 4.28 -10.81 31.21
CA SER A 96 4.15 -11.34 32.57
C SER A 96 3.19 -10.50 33.41
N GLN A 97 2.77 -9.33 32.90
CA GLN A 97 1.68 -8.56 33.45
C GLN A 97 0.34 -9.11 32.94
N PRO A 98 -0.66 -9.24 33.83
CA PRO A 98 -2.01 -9.55 33.40
C PRO A 98 -2.45 -8.50 32.37
N PRO A 99 -3.10 -8.92 31.27
CA PRO A 99 -3.58 -7.98 30.26
C PRO A 99 -4.46 -6.92 30.94
N GLY A 100 -4.20 -5.64 30.64
CA GLY A 100 -5.07 -4.57 31.10
C GLY A 100 -6.51 -4.79 30.60
N SER A 101 -7.50 -4.25 31.31
CA SER A 101 -8.90 -4.33 30.89
C SER A 101 -9.04 -3.74 29.48
N THR A 102 -9.16 -4.61 28.49
CA THR A 102 -9.22 -4.24 27.07
C THR A 102 -10.67 -4.37 26.63
N ALA A 103 -11.32 -3.23 26.36
CA ALA A 103 -12.64 -3.22 25.77
C ALA A 103 -12.52 -3.46 24.25
N LEU A 104 -13.02 -4.61 23.77
CA LEU A 104 -13.15 -4.89 22.35
C LEU A 104 -14.47 -4.30 21.85
N VAL A 105 -14.39 -3.31 20.96
CA VAL A 105 -15.57 -2.71 20.31
C VAL A 105 -15.64 -3.19 18.87
N MET A 106 -16.71 -3.92 18.53
CA MET A 106 -16.99 -4.38 17.18
C MET A 106 -18.20 -3.60 16.64
N PRO A 107 -18.04 -2.66 15.70
CA PRO A 107 -19.17 -1.97 15.09
C PRO A 107 -19.96 -2.97 14.22
N VAL A 108 -21.29 -2.93 14.34
CA VAL A 108 -22.23 -3.80 13.62
C VAL A 108 -23.20 -2.91 12.85
N TYR A 109 -23.23 -3.03 11.54
CA TYR A 109 -24.23 -2.44 10.66
C TYR A 109 -24.79 -3.47 9.68
N ASN A 110 -25.90 -4.09 10.07
CA ASN A 110 -26.69 -5.01 9.23
C ASN A 110 -25.98 -6.34 8.85
N GLU A 111 -24.94 -6.75 9.58
CA GLU A 111 -24.37 -8.08 9.46
C GLU A 111 -25.19 -9.12 10.25
N ASP A 112 -25.13 -10.38 9.82
CA ASP A 112 -25.76 -11.51 10.50
C ASP A 112 -25.15 -11.69 11.90
N PRO A 113 -25.96 -11.70 12.99
CA PRO A 113 -25.50 -11.93 14.34
C PRO A 113 -24.66 -13.20 14.48
N ALA A 114 -25.01 -14.28 13.79
CA ALA A 114 -24.30 -15.56 13.88
C ALA A 114 -22.84 -15.43 13.45
N ARG A 115 -22.56 -14.62 12.41
CA ARG A 115 -21.20 -14.35 11.92
C ARG A 115 -20.39 -13.54 12.93
N ILE A 116 -21.02 -12.62 13.64
CA ILE A 116 -20.37 -11.77 14.64
C ILE A 116 -19.98 -12.57 15.87
N PHE A 117 -20.89 -13.40 16.39
CA PHE A 117 -20.61 -14.23 17.56
C PHE A 117 -19.50 -15.25 17.28
N GLN A 118 -19.44 -15.83 16.08
CA GLN A 118 -18.32 -16.70 15.68
C GLN A 118 -16.98 -15.96 15.63
N GLY A 119 -16.97 -14.71 15.17
CA GLY A 119 -15.78 -13.86 15.18
C GLY A 119 -15.32 -13.55 16.61
N LEU A 120 -16.26 -13.25 17.52
CA LEU A 120 -15.97 -12.99 18.92
C LEU A 120 -15.43 -14.22 19.65
N GLU A 121 -16.03 -15.39 19.43
CA GLU A 121 -15.56 -16.66 20.01
C GLU A 121 -14.11 -16.95 19.60
N THR A 122 -13.78 -16.75 18.31
CA THR A 122 -12.42 -16.91 17.80
C THR A 122 -11.44 -15.96 18.49
N CYS A 123 -11.79 -14.68 18.64
CA CYS A 123 -10.95 -13.68 19.31
C CYS A 123 -10.80 -13.90 20.82
N SER A 124 -11.79 -14.53 21.47
CA SER A 124 -11.76 -14.84 22.90
C SER A 124 -11.02 -16.15 23.23
N SER A 125 -10.87 -17.03 22.23
CA SER A 125 -10.19 -18.30 22.41
C SER A 125 -8.69 -18.09 22.72
N PRO A 126 -8.10 -18.85 23.65
CA PRO A 126 -6.67 -18.75 23.92
C PRO A 126 -5.91 -19.05 22.63
N CYS A 127 -5.09 -18.10 22.18
CA CYS A 127 -4.16 -18.33 21.07
C CYS A 127 -3.15 -19.39 21.53
N ALA A 128 -3.37 -20.64 21.09
CA ALA A 128 -2.50 -21.78 21.35
C ALA A 128 -1.24 -21.71 20.47
#